data_AF-A0A3R6AA74-F1
#
_entry.id   AF-A0A3R6AA74-F1
#
_cell.length_a   1.000
_cell.length_b   1.000
_cell.length_c   1.000
_cell.angle_alpha   90.00
_cell.angle_beta   90.00
_cell.angle_gamma   90.00
#
_symmetry.space_group_name_H-M   'P 1'
#
loop_
_entity.id
_entity.type
_entity.pdbx_description
1 polymer ?
#
loop_
_entity_poly.entity_id
_entity_poly.type
_entity_poly.pdbx_seq_one_letter_code
_entity_poly.pdbx_strand_id
1 'polypeptide(L)'
;MNQKYVMALVDDDAFCIRADGMNVASFIKEYGELEDIAIMTMHRYPLLNTRGGFVDRCFDQEYLAKQLLPCLIPIQQEQIPPAEIDYLKSWDLLPENAAPVPDWDCDKGHGIWNLDIPKPDHEWSAAEEWPEEENMEDEGIEP
;
A
#
# COMPACT_ATOMS: atom_id res chain seq x y z
N MET A 1 -9.62 -6.18 -0.99
CA MET A 1 -8.53 -5.80 -0.07
C MET A 1 -8.64 -6.55 1.24
N ASN A 2 -7.71 -7.48 1.43
CA ASN A 2 -7.49 -8.26 2.65
C ASN A 2 -6.43 -7.66 3.61
N GLN A 3 -5.83 -6.53 3.26
CA GLN A 3 -4.83 -5.85 4.09
C GLN A 3 -5.49 -5.05 5.22
N LYS A 4 -4.87 -5.05 6.41
CA LYS A 4 -5.27 -4.18 7.53
C LYS A 4 -4.54 -2.83 7.51
N TYR A 5 -3.28 -2.86 7.08
CA TYR A 5 -2.41 -1.71 6.94
C TYR A 5 -1.73 -1.72 5.58
N VAL A 6 -1.39 -0.54 5.09
CA VAL A 6 -0.63 -0.32 3.86
C VAL A 6 0.51 0.66 4.13
N MET A 7 1.55 0.55 3.33
CA MET A 7 2.66 1.49 3.29
C MET A 7 2.34 2.55 2.24
N ALA A 8 2.35 3.83 2.64
CA ALA A 8 2.23 4.98 1.75
C ALA A 8 3.60 5.66 1.68
N LEU A 9 4.14 5.79 0.46
CA LEU A 9 5.37 6.48 0.16
C LEU A 9 5.04 7.86 -0.42
N VAL A 10 5.65 8.90 0.15
CA VAL A 10 5.54 10.29 -0.29
C VAL A 10 6.96 10.84 -0.36
N ASP A 11 7.48 11.09 -1.56
CA ASP A 11 8.89 11.40 -1.78
C ASP A 11 9.82 10.35 -1.09
N ASP A 12 10.71 10.78 -0.19
CA ASP A 12 11.62 9.91 0.58
C ASP A 12 11.01 9.36 1.89
N ASP A 13 9.78 9.76 2.24
CA ASP A 13 9.11 9.37 3.49
C ASP A 13 8.17 8.17 3.31
N ALA A 14 8.19 7.26 4.29
CA ALA A 14 7.32 6.09 4.34
C ALA A 14 6.42 6.11 5.58
N PHE A 15 5.11 5.99 5.34
CA PHE A 15 4.08 5.97 6.39
C PHE A 15 3.36 4.63 6.39
N CYS A 16 3.11 4.06 7.56
CA CYS A 16 2.23 2.90 7.71
C CYS A 16 0.87 3.38 8.20
N ILE A 17 -0.18 3.18 7.40
CA ILE A 17 -1.53 3.69 7.65
C ILE A 17 -2.57 2.58 7.57
N ARG A 18 -3.69 2.73 8.28
CA ARG A 18 -4.81 1.78 8.18
C ARG A 18 -5.36 1.77 6.75
N ALA A 19 -5.64 0.57 6.24
CA ALA A 19 -5.92 0.33 4.81
C ALA A 19 -7.39 0.58 4.39
N ASP A 20 -8.22 1.24 5.22
CA ASP A 20 -9.60 1.52 4.86
C ASP A 20 -9.74 2.72 3.92
N GLY A 21 -10.85 2.76 3.18
CA GLY A 21 -11.09 3.78 2.15
C GLY A 21 -11.08 5.23 2.67
N MET A 22 -11.57 5.49 3.89
CA MET A 22 -11.60 6.85 4.44
C MET A 22 -10.21 7.32 4.85
N ASN A 23 -9.45 6.44 5.50
CA ASN A 23 -8.09 6.77 5.94
C ASN A 23 -7.16 7.01 4.74
N VAL A 24 -7.22 6.13 3.74
CA VAL A 24 -6.46 6.31 2.49
C VAL A 24 -6.90 7.56 1.73
N ALA A 25 -8.21 7.84 1.64
CA ALA A 25 -8.70 9.07 1.00
C ALA A 25 -8.20 10.34 1.72
N SER A 26 -8.21 10.33 3.05
CA SER A 26 -7.74 11.45 3.87
C SER A 26 -6.24 11.67 3.70
N PHE A 27 -5.46 10.58 3.65
CA PHE A 27 -4.02 10.63 3.36
C PHE A 27 -3.74 11.22 1.97
N ILE A 28 -4.47 10.79 0.94
CA ILE A 28 -4.33 11.34 -0.42
C ILE A 28 -4.64 12.83 -0.46
N LYS A 29 -5.68 13.29 0.25
CA LYS A 29 -6.01 14.71 0.30
C LYS A 29 -4.93 15.54 1.00
N GLU A 30 -4.33 15.02 2.06
CA GLU A 30 -3.31 15.73 2.85
C GLU A 30 -2.00 15.88 2.08
N TYR A 31 -1.50 14.81 1.46
CA TYR A 31 -0.17 14.79 0.85
C TYR A 31 -0.17 14.91 -0.68
N GLY A 32 -1.26 14.50 -1.34
CA GLY A 32 -1.28 14.28 -2.79
C GLY A 32 -1.28 15.55 -3.64
N GLU A 33 -1.62 16.71 -3.07
CA GLU A 33 -1.55 17.99 -3.80
C GLU A 33 -0.10 18.47 -4.01
N LEU A 34 0.83 18.01 -3.17
CA LEU A 34 2.23 18.41 -3.21
C LEU A 34 3.10 17.37 -3.92
N GLU A 35 2.84 16.08 -3.66
CA GLU A 35 3.67 14.99 -4.14
C GLU A 35 2.83 13.83 -4.68
N ASP A 36 3.43 13.05 -5.58
CA ASP A 36 2.84 11.77 -6.00
C ASP A 36 2.98 10.75 -4.86
N ILE A 37 1.93 9.97 -4.62
CA ILE A 37 1.89 8.98 -3.56
C ILE A 37 1.91 7.60 -4.19
N ALA A 38 2.73 6.69 -3.67
CA ALA A 38 2.64 5.27 -3.96
C ALA A 38 2.15 4.51 -2.72
N ILE A 39 1.10 3.72 -2.86
CA ILE A 39 0.56 2.88 -1.78
C ILE A 39 0.74 1.41 -2.15
N MET A 40 1.28 0.64 -1.22
CA MET A 40 1.61 -0.77 -1.38
C MET A 40 1.35 -1.55 -0.09
N THR A 41 1.34 -2.87 -0.17
CA THR A 41 1.34 -3.72 1.03
C THR A 41 2.64 -3.56 1.80
N MET A 42 2.72 -4.09 3.03
CA MET A 42 3.96 -4.08 3.80
C MET A 42 5.10 -4.85 3.12
N HIS A 43 4.77 -5.77 2.21
CA HIS A 43 5.71 -6.53 1.36
C HIS A 43 5.89 -5.91 -0.02
N ARG A 44 5.56 -4.62 -0.16
CA ARG A 44 5.82 -3.83 -1.36
C ARG A 44 5.11 -4.34 -2.62
N TYR A 45 4.03 -5.12 -2.46
CA TYR A 45 3.12 -5.37 -3.57
C TYR A 45 2.29 -4.11 -3.85
N PRO A 46 2.30 -3.57 -5.08
CA PRO A 46 1.66 -2.30 -5.36
C PRO A 46 0.13 -2.41 -5.25
N LEU A 47 -0.49 -1.38 -4.66
CA LEU A 47 -1.94 -1.22 -4.60
C LEU A 47 -2.39 -0.09 -5.53
N LEU A 48 -1.91 1.13 -5.31
CA LEU A 48 -2.32 2.30 -6.10
C LEU A 48 -1.24 3.39 -6.09
N ASN A 49 -1.36 4.33 -7.01
CA ASN A 49 -0.61 5.58 -7.00
C ASN A 49 -1.50 6.78 -7.29
N THR A 50 -0.99 7.98 -6.99
CA THR A 50 -1.68 9.23 -7.30
C THR A 50 -0.84 10.16 -8.16
N ARG A 51 -1.53 11.08 -8.85
CA ARG A 51 -0.94 12.26 -9.49
C ARG A 51 -1.74 13.50 -9.19
N GLY A 52 -1.10 14.50 -8.60
CA GLY A 52 -1.75 15.76 -8.22
C GLY A 52 -3.02 15.55 -7.37
N GLY A 53 -2.98 14.60 -6.45
CA GLY A 53 -4.07 14.28 -5.52
C GLY A 53 -5.16 13.37 -6.07
N PHE A 54 -5.07 12.93 -7.33
CA PHE A 54 -6.02 12.00 -7.94
C PHE A 54 -5.41 10.62 -8.12
N VAL A 55 -6.23 9.56 -7.97
CA VAL A 55 -5.78 8.19 -8.26
C VAL A 55 -5.43 8.08 -9.75
N ASP A 56 -4.18 7.76 -10.05
CA ASP A 56 -3.70 7.48 -11.42
C ASP A 56 -3.99 6.00 -11.75
N ARG A 57 -3.57 5.07 -10.88
CA ARG A 57 -3.82 3.63 -11.02
C ARG A 57 -4.16 2.99 -9.68
N CYS A 58 -4.98 1.96 -9.71
CA CYS A 58 -5.25 1.06 -8.58
C CYS A 58 -5.42 -0.37 -9.10
N PHE A 59 -4.71 -1.34 -8.52
CA PHE A 59 -4.79 -2.75 -8.90
C PHE A 59 -6.04 -3.43 -8.34
N ASP A 60 -6.48 -3.05 -7.14
CA ASP A 60 -7.75 -3.52 -6.56
C ASP A 60 -8.91 -2.61 -7.01
N GLN A 61 -9.51 -2.93 -8.15
CA GLN A 61 -10.65 -2.20 -8.71
C GLN A 61 -11.90 -2.29 -7.83
N GLU A 62 -12.07 -3.37 -7.07
CA GLU A 62 -13.21 -3.51 -6.17
C GLU A 62 -13.05 -2.59 -4.95
N TYR A 63 -11.86 -2.55 -4.35
CA TYR A 63 -11.50 -1.57 -3.32
C TYR A 63 -11.64 -0.14 -3.82
N LEU A 64 -11.12 0.16 -5.01
CA LEU A 64 -11.24 1.49 -5.62
C LEU A 64 -12.71 1.93 -5.69
N ALA A 65 -13.57 1.09 -6.29
CA ALA A 65 -14.96 1.45 -6.55
C ALA A 65 -15.84 1.46 -5.29
N LYS A 66 -15.61 0.53 -4.35
CA LYS A 66 -16.52 0.32 -3.20
C LYS A 66 -16.04 0.98 -1.91
N GLN A 67 -14.75 1.27 -1.77
CA GLN A 67 -14.17 1.80 -0.54
C GLN A 67 -13.52 3.16 -0.76
N LEU A 68 -12.58 3.28 -1.69
CA LEU A 68 -11.78 4.50 -1.82
C LEU A 68 -12.56 5.66 -2.48
N LEU A 69 -13.07 5.48 -3.71
CA LEU A 69 -13.77 6.55 -4.44
C LEU A 69 -15.00 7.10 -3.69
N PRO A 70 -15.83 6.28 -3.01
CA PRO A 70 -16.93 6.80 -2.20
C PRO A 70 -16.51 7.75 -1.07
N CYS A 71 -15.27 7.67 -0.59
CA CYS A 71 -14.71 8.58 0.41
C CYS A 71 -13.92 9.74 -0.23
N LEU A 72 -13.07 9.43 -1.21
CA LEU A 72 -12.17 10.40 -1.84
C LEU A 72 -12.91 11.47 -2.64
N ILE A 73 -13.93 11.11 -3.42
CA ILE A 73 -14.65 12.06 -4.27
C ILE A 73 -15.32 13.16 -3.41
N PRO A 74 -16.11 12.85 -2.36
CA PRO A 74 -16.68 13.88 -1.50
C PRO A 74 -15.64 14.76 -0.81
N ILE A 75 -14.48 14.20 -0.41
CA ILE A 75 -13.37 14.97 0.19
C ILE A 75 -12.78 15.96 -0.84
N GLN A 76 -12.49 15.49 -2.05
CA GLN A 76 -11.94 16.33 -3.13
C GLN A 76 -12.91 17.42 -3.58
N GLN A 77 -14.22 17.16 -3.48
CA GLN A 77 -15.29 18.12 -3.76
C GLN A 77 -15.61 19.03 -2.57
N GLU A 78 -14.87 18.93 -1.46
CA GLU A 78 -15.07 19.69 -0.22
C GLU A 78 -16.47 19.53 0.39
N GLN A 79 -17.15 18.42 0.07
CA GLN A 79 -18.48 18.10 0.62
C GLN A 79 -18.38 17.57 2.05
N ILE A 80 -17.27 16.90 2.37
CA ILE A 80 -16.91 16.44 3.72
C ILE A 80 -15.43 16.77 3.98
N PRO A 81 -15.02 17.05 5.23
CA PRO A 81 -13.61 17.19 5.56
C PRO A 81 -12.89 15.84 5.54
N PRO A 82 -11.56 15.80 5.30
CA PRO A 82 -10.76 14.61 5.57
C PRO A 82 -10.83 14.23 7.05
N ALA A 83 -10.72 12.93 7.34
CA ALA A 83 -10.61 12.43 8.70
C ALA A 83 -9.17 12.57 9.22
N GLU A 84 -9.00 12.52 10.54
CA GLU A 84 -7.67 12.35 11.13
C GLU A 84 -7.06 11.02 10.67
N ILE A 85 -5.82 11.07 10.19
CA ILE A 85 -5.11 9.91 9.64
C ILE A 85 -4.71 8.97 10.78
N ASP A 86 -5.16 7.72 10.71
CA ASP A 86 -4.80 6.64 11.61
C ASP A 86 -3.54 5.92 11.11
N TYR A 87 -2.41 6.28 11.72
CA TYR A 87 -1.11 5.65 11.52
C TYR A 87 -0.95 4.41 12.40
N LEU A 88 -0.07 3.49 11.99
CA LEU A 88 0.34 2.38 12.83
C LEU A 88 1.02 2.91 14.12
N LYS A 89 0.46 2.56 15.27
CA LYS A 89 0.93 3.06 16.58
C LYS A 89 2.09 2.25 17.17
N SER A 90 2.21 0.98 16.81
CA SER A 90 3.32 0.10 17.20
C SER A 90 3.52 -0.99 16.15
N TRP A 91 4.78 -1.34 15.89
CA TRP A 91 5.17 -2.45 15.03
C TRP A 91 4.68 -3.81 15.58
N ASP A 92 4.49 -3.94 16.89
CA ASP A 92 3.93 -5.16 17.52
C ASP A 92 2.48 -5.46 17.09
N LEU A 93 1.79 -4.48 16.51
CA LEU A 93 0.43 -4.65 15.98
C LEU A 93 0.41 -5.23 14.57
N LEU A 94 1.57 -5.28 13.90
CA LEU A 94 1.72 -6.10 12.71
C LEU A 94 1.89 -7.55 13.18
N PRO A 95 1.05 -8.48 12.71
CA PRO A 95 1.23 -9.89 13.06
C PRO A 95 2.66 -10.33 12.70
N GLU A 96 3.25 -11.18 13.55
CA GLU A 96 4.54 -11.85 13.27
C GLU A 96 4.52 -12.57 11.90
N ASN A 97 3.33 -12.96 11.45
CA ASN A 97 3.10 -13.46 10.10
C ASN A 97 3.02 -12.30 9.10
N ALA A 98 3.95 -12.31 8.15
CA ALA A 98 3.93 -11.62 6.87
C ALA A 98 2.51 -11.11 6.48
N ALA A 99 2.37 -9.79 6.26
CA ALA A 99 1.14 -9.20 5.70
C ALA A 99 0.61 -10.10 4.56
N PRO A 100 -0.71 -10.37 4.51
CA PRO A 100 -1.22 -11.41 3.63
C PRO A 100 -0.88 -11.07 2.19
N VAL A 101 -0.66 -12.10 1.36
CA VAL A 101 -0.57 -11.90 -0.09
C VAL A 101 -1.83 -11.15 -0.53
N PRO A 102 -1.70 -10.06 -1.32
CA PRO A 102 -2.86 -9.29 -1.74
C PRO A 102 -3.86 -10.13 -2.53
N ASP A 103 -5.15 -9.88 -2.29
CA ASP A 103 -6.27 -10.52 -2.99
C ASP A 103 -6.53 -9.95 -4.40
N TRP A 104 -5.61 -9.12 -4.92
CA TRP A 104 -5.61 -8.55 -6.27
C TRP A 104 -4.38 -8.99 -7.06
N ASP A 105 -4.55 -9.19 -8.38
CA ASP A 105 -3.46 -9.48 -9.32
C ASP A 105 -2.63 -8.22 -9.51
N CYS A 106 -1.37 -8.24 -9.07
CA CYS A 106 -0.42 -7.17 -9.32
C CYS A 106 0.58 -7.50 -10.44
N ASP A 107 0.62 -8.73 -10.96
CA ASP A 107 1.55 -9.14 -12.02
C ASP A 107 1.17 -8.54 -13.39
N LYS A 108 -0.14 -8.41 -13.64
CA LYS A 108 -0.64 -7.84 -14.88
C LYS A 108 -0.93 -6.36 -14.69
N GLY A 109 0.14 -5.57 -14.61
CA GLY A 109 0.13 -4.09 -14.54
C GLY A 109 -0.50 -3.36 -15.72
N HIS A 110 -1.54 -3.92 -16.35
CA HIS A 110 -2.35 -3.36 -17.42
C HIS A 110 -1.56 -2.57 -18.48
N GLY A 111 -0.31 -2.97 -18.73
CA GLY A 111 0.43 -2.64 -19.93
C GLY A 111 1.69 -1.77 -19.81
N ILE A 112 2.01 -1.02 -18.75
CA ILE A 112 3.30 -0.27 -18.67
C ILE A 112 3.73 -0.05 -17.21
N TRP A 113 4.63 -0.90 -16.71
CA TRP A 113 5.50 -0.54 -15.57
C TRP A 113 6.27 0.72 -15.97
N ASN A 114 6.06 1.84 -15.27
CA ASN A 114 6.84 3.06 -15.48
C ASN A 114 7.59 3.40 -14.18
N LEU A 115 8.40 4.47 -14.20
CA LEU A 115 9.22 4.88 -13.04
C LEU A 115 8.39 5.11 -11.76
N ASP A 116 7.08 5.32 -11.88
CA ASP A 116 6.19 5.74 -10.79
C ASP A 116 5.46 4.57 -10.11
N ILE A 117 5.54 3.35 -10.65
CA ILE A 117 5.05 2.14 -9.97
C ILE A 117 6.19 1.12 -9.97
N PRO A 118 6.87 0.91 -8.82
CA PRO A 118 7.92 -0.09 -8.75
C PRO A 118 7.33 -1.45 -9.09
N LYS A 119 8.13 -2.27 -9.78
CA LYS A 119 7.79 -3.69 -9.91
C LYS A 119 7.68 -4.29 -8.51
N PRO A 120 6.75 -5.25 -8.31
CA PRO A 120 6.77 -6.06 -7.10
C PRO A 120 8.19 -6.60 -6.87
N ASP A 121 8.67 -6.56 -5.62
CA ASP A 121 9.97 -7.15 -5.29
C ASP A 121 9.95 -8.68 -5.42
N HIS A 122 8.76 -9.28 -5.41
CA HIS A 122 8.50 -10.71 -5.50
C HIS A 122 7.39 -10.98 -6.53
N GLU A 123 7.48 -12.10 -7.27
CA GLU A 123 6.39 -12.53 -8.16
C GLU A 123 5.09 -12.70 -7.37
N TRP A 124 3.97 -12.27 -7.93
CA TRP A 124 2.68 -12.49 -7.29
C TRP A 124 2.26 -13.94 -7.47
N SER A 125 2.10 -14.67 -6.37
CA SER A 125 1.50 -16.01 -6.38
C SER A 125 0.38 -16.05 -5.35
N ALA A 126 -0.83 -16.43 -5.76
CA ALA A 126 -1.96 -16.57 -4.85
C ALA A 126 -1.79 -17.72 -3.82
N ALA A 127 -0.64 -18.42 -3.82
CA ALA A 127 -0.48 -19.75 -3.23
C ALA A 127 0.78 -19.99 -2.37
N GLU A 128 1.69 -19.02 -2.19
CA GLU A 128 2.88 -19.27 -1.34
C GLU A 128 2.65 -18.91 0.13
N GLU A 129 2.57 -19.97 0.96
CA GLU A 129 3.20 -19.94 2.27
C GLU A 129 4.69 -19.64 2.04
N TRP A 130 5.17 -18.55 2.62
CA TRP A 130 6.57 -18.16 2.51
C TRP A 130 7.46 -19.31 3.00
N PRO A 131 8.62 -19.58 2.35
CA PRO A 131 9.59 -20.48 2.95
C PRO A 131 9.93 -19.95 4.34
N GLU A 132 9.73 -20.79 5.36
CA GLU A 132 10.20 -20.51 6.72
C GLU A 132 11.66 -20.05 6.61
N GLU A 133 12.02 -18.95 7.27
CA GLU A 133 13.36 -18.37 7.25
C GLU A 133 14.40 -19.50 7.31
N GLU A 134 15.10 -19.76 6.21
CA GLU A 134 16.30 -20.57 6.26
C GLU A 134 17.23 -19.81 7.19
N ASN A 135 17.37 -20.34 8.41
CA ASN A 135 18.39 -19.92 9.37
C ASN A 135 19.68 -19.75 8.57
N MET A 136 20.09 -18.50 8.33
CA MET A 136 21.46 -18.23 7.93
C MET A 136 22.31 -18.74 9.07
N GLU A 137 22.84 -19.96 8.91
CA GLU A 137 23.81 -20.52 9.80
C GLU A 137 24.93 -19.47 9.92
N ASP A 138 25.10 -19.02 11.15
CA ASP A 138 26.16 -18.15 11.62
C ASP A 138 27.48 -18.78 11.16
N GLU A 139 27.99 -18.37 9.99
CA GLU A 139 29.34 -18.74 9.56
C GLU A 139 30.31 -18.08 10.54
N GLY A 140 30.60 -18.84 11.59
CA GLY A 140 31.52 -18.49 12.65
C GLY A 140 32.81 -17.96 12.06
N ILE A 141 33.07 -16.69 12.35
CA ILE A 141 34.40 -16.12 12.22
C ILE A 141 35.26 -16.84 13.26
N GLU A 142 36.00 -17.86 12.83
CA GLU A 142 37.02 -18.50 13.66
C GLU A 142 38.14 -17.49 14.02
N PRO A 143 38.69 -17.57 15.24
CA PRO A 143 39.53 -16.54 15.85
C PRO A 143 40.95 -16.38 15.27
#